data_AF-A0A6J0S9T3-F1
#
_entry.id   AF-A0A6J0S9T3-F1
#
_cell.length_a   1.000
_cell.length_b   1.000
_cell.length_c   1.000
_cell.angle_alpha   90.00
_cell.angle_beta   90.00
_cell.angle_gamma   90.00
#
_symmetry.space_group_name_H-M   'P 1'
#
loop_
_entity.id
_entity.type
_entity.pdbx_description
1 polymer ?
#
loop_
_entity_poly.entity_id
_entity_poly.type
_entity_poly.pdbx_seq_one_letter_code
_entity_poly.pdbx_strand_id
1 'polypeptide(L)'
;MTFAELLDRIGGMGRFQVLHVALLVTPVLLTASHNLLQNFSAAVPDHHCRIRWAGNASEWPANRTQRMSLQEDLLQVAIPQDATGKPEKCRRFVTPRWHLLATNASRNGTPEPMETEPCHDGWIYDRSVFTNTIIMEWDLVCNLRTRRQMAQSIYMGGVLVGALVFGTLADRFGRKAVLSWSYLQMAVSGVCTAFSPSLTAYCVFRFLVGMALSGIVLNCMSLVLEWVPTKVRTVAGTVVGYSATLGQIILPGLAYALPDWRWLQFAASMPFFAFFIYSWWFAESARWLVLSGKVEKAVEVLKKVAQFNGKKDEGEKLTTEVLKSNMQKELALAQTSYTLVSLARTPTVRRISCCISSVWFATSFAYYGLAMDLQNFGFSIYLIQVAFGSIDIPAKLGSAVGMSYIGRRTTQASSVILAGLAILANTFVPQELRTLRTSLAVLGKGCLASSFNCLYLYTGELYPTVIRFFSTLADRPGWGWAAPWLAWGA
;
A
#
# COMPACT_ATOMS: atom_id res chain seq x y z
N MET A 1 29.28 -2.86 27.66
CA MET A 1 28.87 -1.90 26.61
C MET A 1 27.53 -2.34 26.07
N THR A 2 26.72 -1.44 25.53
CA THR A 2 25.47 -1.82 24.84
C THR A 2 25.78 -2.33 23.42
N PHE A 3 24.90 -3.15 22.83
CA PHE A 3 25.06 -3.60 21.44
C PHE A 3 25.15 -2.43 20.43
N ALA A 4 24.50 -1.30 20.73
CA ALA A 4 24.59 -0.09 19.93
C ALA A 4 26.00 0.55 19.97
N GLU A 5 26.64 0.60 21.15
CA GLU A 5 28.02 1.07 21.29
C GLU A 5 29.01 0.18 20.54
N LEU A 6 28.74 -1.13 20.51
CA LEU A 6 29.56 -2.08 19.76
C LEU A 6 29.49 -1.82 18.25
N LEU A 7 28.30 -1.58 17.71
CA LEU A 7 28.09 -1.20 16.30
C LEU A 7 28.80 0.12 15.94
N ASP A 8 28.76 1.11 16.83
CA ASP A 8 29.50 2.37 16.66
C ASP A 8 31.02 2.11 16.59
N ARG A 9 31.54 1.21 17.44
CA ARG A 9 32.96 0.82 17.43
C ARG A 9 33.39 0.13 16.15
N ILE A 10 32.57 -0.80 15.63
CA ILE A 10 32.81 -1.60 14.44
C ILE A 10 32.69 -0.80 13.12
N GLY A 11 32.21 0.45 13.18
CA GLY A 11 32.21 1.34 12.01
C GLY A 11 31.10 2.39 11.99
N GLY A 12 30.13 2.32 12.91
CA GLY A 12 29.00 3.26 12.91
C GLY A 12 28.23 3.21 11.59
N MET A 13 27.97 4.37 10.99
CA MET A 13 27.41 4.48 9.64
C MET A 13 28.52 4.37 8.57
N GLY A 14 29.21 3.23 8.56
CA GLY A 14 30.28 2.92 7.60
C GLY A 14 29.77 2.56 6.20
N ARG A 15 30.70 2.25 5.30
CA ARG A 15 30.41 1.91 3.88
C ARG A 15 29.46 0.72 3.76
N PHE A 16 29.65 -0.29 4.62
CA PHE A 16 28.76 -1.46 4.63
C PHE A 16 27.32 -1.06 4.97
N GLN A 17 27.11 -0.28 6.03
CA GLN A 17 25.78 0.12 6.49
C GLN A 17 25.08 0.99 5.44
N VAL A 18 25.79 1.93 4.81
CA VAL A 18 25.21 2.77 3.76
C VAL A 18 24.79 1.92 2.55
N LEU A 19 25.67 1.03 2.08
CA LEU A 19 25.35 0.15 0.96
C LEU A 19 24.20 -0.81 1.30
N HIS A 20 24.20 -1.39 2.50
CA HIS A 20 23.18 -2.31 2.95
C HIS A 20 21.80 -1.63 3.06
N VAL A 21 21.75 -0.43 3.64
CA VAL A 21 20.51 0.36 3.70
C VAL A 21 20.03 0.75 2.31
N ALA A 22 20.91 1.22 1.43
CA ALA A 22 20.53 1.60 0.07
C ALA A 22 19.92 0.42 -0.72
N LEU A 23 20.53 -0.77 -0.61
CA LEU A 23 20.03 -1.98 -1.25
C LEU A 23 18.69 -2.45 -0.65
N LEU A 24 18.48 -2.30 0.66
CA LEU A 24 17.21 -2.64 1.31
C LEU A 24 16.08 -1.66 0.97
N VAL A 25 16.42 -0.37 0.80
CA VAL A 25 15.48 0.70 0.47
C VAL A 25 15.00 0.62 -0.98
N THR A 26 15.83 0.10 -1.88
CA THR A 26 15.51 0.04 -3.32
C THR A 26 14.22 -0.75 -3.61
N PRO A 27 13.98 -1.94 -3.03
CA PRO A 27 12.70 -2.65 -3.16
C PRO A 27 11.51 -1.91 -2.59
N VAL A 28 11.69 -1.17 -1.49
CA VAL A 28 10.60 -0.44 -0.84
C VAL A 28 10.01 0.61 -1.77
N LEU A 29 10.84 1.24 -2.62
CA LEU A 29 10.38 2.14 -3.66
C LEU A 29 9.34 1.49 -4.58
N LEU A 30 9.55 0.24 -5.00
CA LEU A 30 8.58 -0.45 -5.87
C LEU A 30 7.40 -1.07 -5.11
N THR A 31 7.54 -1.35 -3.81
CA THR A 31 6.42 -1.88 -3.01
C THR A 31 5.26 -0.92 -2.86
N ALA A 32 5.53 0.39 -2.75
CA ALA A 32 4.48 1.41 -2.70
C ALA A 32 3.63 1.42 -3.98
N SER A 33 4.26 1.11 -5.12
CA SER A 33 3.60 0.98 -6.41
C SER A 33 2.56 -0.14 -6.40
N HIS A 34 2.83 -1.29 -5.75
CA HIS A 34 1.87 -2.41 -5.64
C HIS A 34 0.65 -2.08 -4.79
N ASN A 35 0.81 -1.30 -3.72
CA ASN A 35 -0.30 -0.93 -2.85
C ASN A 35 -1.33 -0.02 -3.55
N LEU A 36 -0.83 0.92 -4.36
CA LEU A 36 -1.66 1.90 -5.07
C LEU A 36 -1.94 1.52 -6.53
N LEU A 37 -1.41 0.38 -7.00
CA LEU A 37 -1.59 -0.14 -8.36
C LEU A 37 -3.06 -0.32 -8.73
N GLN A 38 -3.90 -0.64 -7.75
CA GLN A 38 -5.34 -0.84 -7.93
C GLN A 38 -6.05 0.41 -8.44
N ASN A 39 -5.52 1.59 -8.14
CA ASN A 39 -6.10 2.85 -8.58
C ASN A 39 -6.09 3.00 -10.11
N PHE A 40 -5.08 2.41 -10.77
CA PHE A 40 -4.93 2.42 -12.22
C PHE A 40 -5.51 1.14 -12.85
N SER A 41 -5.15 -0.02 -12.31
CA SER A 41 -5.58 -1.32 -12.85
C SER A 41 -7.08 -1.56 -12.74
N ALA A 42 -7.74 -1.01 -11.72
CA ALA A 42 -9.19 -1.03 -11.55
C ALA A 42 -9.81 0.36 -11.76
N ALA A 43 -9.25 1.16 -12.67
CA ALA A 43 -9.90 2.40 -13.08
C ALA A 43 -11.22 2.10 -13.82
N VAL A 44 -12.26 2.91 -13.59
CA VAL A 44 -13.55 2.82 -14.27
C VAL A 44 -13.51 3.86 -15.37
N PRO A 45 -13.31 3.46 -16.64
CA PRO A 45 -13.51 4.39 -17.73
C PRO A 45 -15.00 4.71 -17.88
N ASP A 46 -15.29 5.80 -18.58
CA ASP A 46 -16.66 6.09 -18.97
C ASP A 46 -17.19 4.95 -19.85
N HIS A 47 -18.43 4.55 -19.58
CA HIS A 47 -19.04 3.39 -20.18
C HIS A 47 -20.53 3.60 -20.36
N HIS A 48 -21.07 2.89 -21.31
CA HIS A 48 -22.48 2.83 -21.61
C HIS A 48 -22.87 1.41 -22.02
N CYS A 49 -24.16 1.16 -22.05
CA CYS A 49 -24.69 -0.16 -22.35
C CYS A 49 -24.49 -0.51 -23.82
N ARG A 50 -24.12 -1.76 -24.09
CA ARG A 50 -24.01 -2.24 -25.47
C ARG A 50 -25.40 -2.33 -26.07
N ILE A 51 -25.62 -1.57 -27.13
CA ILE A 51 -26.88 -1.58 -27.90
C ILE A 51 -26.65 -2.50 -29.09
N ARG A 52 -27.51 -3.52 -29.26
CA ARG A 52 -27.54 -4.33 -30.48
C ARG A 52 -28.57 -3.73 -31.44
N TRP A 53 -28.13 -3.49 -32.66
CA TRP A 53 -29.02 -3.12 -33.76
C TRP A 53 -29.92 -4.31 -34.10
N ALA A 54 -31.23 -4.09 -34.11
CA ALA A 54 -32.23 -5.12 -34.40
C ALA A 54 -32.65 -5.18 -35.89
N GLY A 55 -32.13 -4.29 -36.75
CA GLY A 55 -32.41 -4.31 -38.18
C GLY A 55 -31.50 -5.28 -38.97
N ASN A 56 -31.86 -5.55 -40.22
CA ASN A 56 -31.10 -6.46 -41.08
C ASN A 56 -29.66 -5.96 -41.29
N ALA A 57 -28.67 -6.86 -41.27
CA ALA A 57 -27.26 -6.52 -41.43
C ALA A 57 -26.94 -5.79 -42.75
N SER A 58 -27.83 -5.89 -43.76
CA SER A 58 -27.78 -5.18 -45.04
C SER A 58 -28.12 -3.68 -44.96
N GLU A 59 -28.74 -3.23 -43.87
CA GLU A 59 -29.10 -1.82 -43.65
C GLU A 59 -28.06 -1.06 -42.81
N TRP A 60 -27.00 -1.75 -42.36
CA TRP A 60 -25.92 -1.10 -41.62
C TRP A 60 -25.10 -0.18 -42.55
N PRO A 61 -24.96 1.13 -42.26
CA PRO A 61 -24.32 2.06 -43.17
C PRO A 61 -22.86 1.68 -43.48
N ALA A 62 -22.50 1.57 -44.76
CA ALA A 62 -21.11 1.30 -45.16
C ALA A 62 -20.18 2.49 -44.86
N ASN A 63 -20.70 3.71 -44.97
CA ASN A 63 -19.94 4.95 -44.84
C ASN A 63 -19.62 5.29 -43.36
N ARG A 64 -18.39 5.71 -43.05
CA ARG A 64 -17.90 5.88 -41.66
C ARG A 64 -18.60 7.02 -40.91
N THR A 65 -18.85 8.13 -41.60
CA THR A 65 -19.55 9.31 -41.05
C THR A 65 -21.00 8.99 -40.69
N GLN A 66 -21.69 8.26 -41.57
CA GLN A 66 -23.07 7.83 -41.36
C GLN A 66 -23.20 6.78 -40.24
N ARG A 67 -22.14 5.99 -39.97
CA ARG A 67 -22.07 5.11 -38.80
C ARG A 67 -21.92 5.86 -37.49
N MET A 68 -21.09 6.91 -37.46
CA MET A 68 -20.92 7.73 -36.25
C MET A 68 -22.23 8.44 -35.87
N SER A 69 -22.92 9.04 -36.84
CA SER A 69 -24.20 9.69 -36.59
C SER A 69 -25.26 8.70 -36.11
N LEU A 70 -25.36 7.53 -36.75
CA LEU A 70 -26.31 6.48 -36.33
C LEU A 70 -26.02 5.98 -34.91
N GLN A 71 -24.73 5.86 -34.53
CA GLN A 71 -24.33 5.45 -33.19
C GLN A 71 -24.73 6.48 -32.13
N GLU A 72 -24.56 7.78 -32.42
CA GLU A 72 -24.97 8.87 -31.55
C GLU A 72 -26.49 8.91 -31.39
N ASP A 73 -27.23 8.74 -32.48
CA ASP A 73 -28.69 8.66 -32.50
C ASP A 73 -29.20 7.46 -31.69
N LEU A 74 -28.57 6.28 -31.85
CA LEU A 74 -28.87 5.08 -31.08
C LEU A 74 -28.63 5.25 -29.59
N LEU A 75 -27.56 5.95 -29.20
CA LEU A 75 -27.25 6.24 -27.80
C LEU A 75 -28.34 7.12 -27.16
N GLN A 76 -28.83 8.13 -27.87
CA GLN A 76 -29.91 9.00 -27.36
C GLN A 76 -31.25 8.27 -27.23
N VAL A 77 -31.52 7.34 -28.15
CA VAL A 77 -32.79 6.62 -28.25
C VAL A 77 -32.88 5.43 -27.30
N ALA A 78 -31.75 4.77 -27.04
CA ALA A 78 -31.70 3.52 -26.27
C ALA A 78 -31.24 3.71 -24.82
N ILE A 79 -30.59 4.83 -24.48
CA ILE A 79 -30.06 5.08 -23.13
C ILE A 79 -30.69 6.35 -22.54
N PRO A 80 -31.31 6.26 -21.35
CA PRO A 80 -31.82 7.44 -20.64
C PRO A 80 -30.69 8.42 -20.29
N GLN A 81 -31.02 9.70 -20.14
CA GLN A 81 -30.07 10.71 -19.70
C GLN A 81 -30.19 10.94 -18.19
N ASP A 82 -29.05 10.99 -17.50
CA ASP A 82 -28.94 11.42 -16.11
C ASP A 82 -29.34 12.89 -15.96
N ALA A 83 -29.57 13.35 -14.72
CA ALA A 83 -29.90 14.75 -14.38
C ALA A 83 -28.89 15.81 -14.88
N THR A 84 -27.73 15.38 -15.39
CA THR A 84 -26.67 16.23 -15.97
C THR A 84 -26.64 16.21 -17.50
N GLY A 85 -27.62 15.57 -18.15
CA GLY A 85 -27.70 15.45 -19.61
C GLY A 85 -26.73 14.42 -20.22
N LYS A 86 -26.07 13.61 -19.40
CA LYS A 86 -25.18 12.52 -19.85
C LYS A 86 -25.93 11.19 -19.93
N PRO A 87 -25.56 10.27 -20.83
CA PRO A 87 -26.18 8.95 -20.88
C PRO A 87 -25.96 8.19 -19.55
N GLU A 88 -27.04 7.61 -19.03
CA GLU A 88 -27.04 6.78 -17.83
C GLU A 88 -26.13 5.56 -18.05
N LYS A 89 -25.26 5.26 -17.09
CA LYS A 89 -24.18 4.29 -17.28
C LYS A 89 -24.61 2.82 -17.13
N CYS A 90 -25.73 2.58 -16.45
CA CYS A 90 -26.10 1.26 -15.93
C CYS A 90 -27.46 0.73 -16.38
N ARG A 91 -28.27 1.56 -17.02
CA ARG A 91 -29.62 1.20 -17.46
C ARG A 91 -29.81 1.61 -18.90
N ARG A 92 -30.72 0.90 -19.57
CA ARG A 92 -31.17 1.20 -20.93
C ARG A 92 -32.69 1.17 -20.98
N PHE A 93 -33.27 1.79 -21.99
CA PHE A 93 -34.69 1.63 -22.26
C PHE A 93 -34.98 0.20 -22.72
N VAL A 94 -36.10 -0.36 -22.26
CA VAL A 94 -36.57 -1.70 -22.69
C VAL A 94 -36.86 -1.68 -24.20
N THR A 95 -37.45 -0.60 -24.70
CA THR A 95 -37.70 -0.38 -26.13
C THR A 95 -37.04 0.92 -26.59
N PRO A 96 -36.27 0.92 -27.70
CA PRO A 96 -35.64 2.12 -28.24
C PRO A 96 -36.70 3.18 -28.61
N ARG A 97 -36.58 4.37 -28.04
CA ARG A 97 -37.54 5.47 -28.20
C ARG A 97 -37.18 6.42 -29.34
N TRP A 98 -37.46 6.02 -30.57
CA TRP A 98 -37.16 6.81 -31.77
C TRP A 98 -37.83 8.21 -31.78
N HIS A 99 -38.91 8.39 -31.01
CA HIS A 99 -39.57 9.69 -30.86
C HIS A 99 -38.68 10.75 -30.19
N LEU A 100 -37.61 10.36 -29.47
CA LEU A 100 -36.66 11.30 -28.88
C LEU A 100 -35.81 12.04 -29.93
N LEU A 101 -35.65 11.47 -31.13
CA LEU A 101 -34.97 12.12 -32.25
C LEU A 101 -35.90 13.06 -33.05
N ALA A 102 -37.22 12.90 -32.89
CA ALA A 102 -38.21 13.66 -33.63
C ALA A 102 -38.51 14.98 -32.89
N THR A 103 -37.83 16.05 -33.30
CA THR A 103 -37.96 17.41 -32.73
C THR A 103 -39.37 18.03 -32.83
N ASN A 104 -40.30 17.41 -33.58
CA ASN A 104 -41.64 17.96 -33.87
C ASN A 104 -42.83 17.04 -33.51
N ALA A 105 -42.65 16.02 -32.66
CA ALA A 105 -43.78 15.17 -32.27
C ALA A 105 -44.69 15.89 -31.25
N SER A 106 -45.87 16.35 -31.70
CA SER A 106 -46.95 16.82 -30.83
C SER A 106 -47.22 15.82 -29.71
N ARG A 107 -47.12 16.32 -28.48
CA ARG A 107 -47.23 15.60 -27.20
C ARG A 107 -48.67 15.15 -26.94
N ASN A 108 -49.24 14.29 -27.78
CA ASN A 108 -50.62 13.79 -27.68
C ASN A 108 -50.74 12.30 -27.31
N GLY A 109 -49.69 11.71 -26.72
CA GLY A 109 -49.74 10.38 -26.11
C GLY A 109 -49.66 10.47 -24.59
N THR A 110 -50.41 9.62 -23.89
CA THR A 110 -50.21 9.32 -22.46
C THR A 110 -48.72 9.04 -22.21
N PRO A 111 -48.09 9.56 -21.14
CA PRO A 111 -46.69 9.31 -20.87
C PRO A 111 -46.48 7.81 -20.62
N GLU A 112 -45.99 7.09 -21.62
CA GLU A 112 -45.60 5.69 -21.46
C GLU A 112 -44.58 5.61 -20.32
N PRO A 113 -44.79 4.72 -19.33
CA PRO A 113 -43.86 4.58 -18.22
C PRO A 113 -42.44 4.38 -18.75
N MET A 114 -41.49 5.11 -18.17
CA MET A 114 -40.07 5.01 -18.51
C MET A 114 -39.51 3.68 -17.97
N GLU A 115 -39.89 2.59 -18.62
CA GLU A 115 -39.41 1.26 -18.27
C GLU A 115 -37.95 1.14 -18.70
N THR A 116 -37.09 1.04 -17.68
CA THR A 116 -35.64 0.95 -17.82
C THR A 116 -35.17 -0.37 -17.23
N GLU A 117 -34.38 -1.10 -18.01
CA GLU A 117 -33.82 -2.39 -17.62
C GLU A 117 -32.29 -2.30 -17.41
N PRO A 118 -31.71 -3.17 -16.58
CA PRO A 118 -30.26 -3.29 -16.48
C PRO A 118 -29.66 -3.84 -17.78
N CYS A 119 -28.38 -3.54 -18.00
CA CYS A 119 -27.75 -3.85 -19.27
C CYS A 119 -27.28 -5.31 -19.32
N HIS A 120 -28.03 -6.14 -20.05
CA HIS A 120 -27.78 -7.57 -20.18
C HIS A 120 -26.77 -7.93 -21.30
N ASP A 121 -26.67 -7.11 -22.35
CA ASP A 121 -25.83 -7.37 -23.53
C ASP A 121 -24.35 -6.94 -23.39
N GLY A 122 -23.95 -6.59 -22.16
CA GLY A 122 -22.63 -6.11 -21.81
C GLY A 122 -22.46 -4.60 -22.00
N TRP A 123 -21.21 -4.14 -21.90
CA TRP A 123 -20.86 -2.72 -21.90
C TRP A 123 -19.87 -2.36 -23.02
N ILE A 124 -19.89 -1.08 -23.38
CA ILE A 124 -18.87 -0.45 -24.22
C ILE A 124 -18.17 0.60 -23.35
N TYR A 125 -16.85 0.48 -23.27
CA TYR A 125 -15.99 1.36 -22.48
C TYR A 125 -15.19 2.29 -23.39
N ASP A 126 -15.00 3.52 -22.95
CA ASP A 126 -14.05 4.44 -23.56
C ASP A 126 -12.61 3.95 -23.34
N ARG A 127 -11.85 3.82 -24.43
CA ARG A 127 -10.46 3.35 -24.44
C ARG A 127 -9.44 4.47 -24.64
N SER A 128 -9.87 5.72 -24.60
CA SER A 128 -9.02 6.90 -24.81
C SER A 128 -7.90 7.03 -23.78
N VAL A 129 -8.18 6.70 -22.50
CA VAL A 129 -7.23 6.83 -21.38
C VAL A 129 -6.61 5.49 -20.97
N PHE A 130 -7.39 4.40 -20.99
CA PHE A 130 -6.93 3.06 -20.63
C PHE A 130 -7.22 2.10 -21.78
N THR A 131 -6.22 1.32 -22.18
CA THR A 131 -6.42 0.31 -23.22
C THR A 131 -7.24 -0.86 -22.70
N ASN A 132 -6.93 -1.33 -21.50
CA ASN A 132 -7.64 -2.39 -20.82
C ASN A 132 -7.50 -2.22 -19.30
N THR A 133 -8.58 -2.45 -18.56
CA THR A 133 -8.58 -2.48 -17.08
C THR A 133 -9.26 -3.75 -16.59
N ILE A 134 -9.04 -4.10 -15.32
CA ILE A 134 -9.71 -5.21 -14.64
C ILE A 134 -11.24 -5.11 -14.75
N ILE A 135 -11.74 -3.87 -14.80
CA ILE A 135 -13.18 -3.60 -14.89
C ILE A 135 -13.69 -3.86 -16.30
N MET A 136 -12.93 -3.48 -17.33
CA MET A 136 -13.28 -3.72 -18.72
C MET A 136 -13.24 -5.20 -19.09
N GLU A 137 -12.34 -5.97 -18.47
CA GLU A 137 -12.13 -7.37 -18.82
C GLU A 137 -13.18 -8.31 -18.21
N TRP A 138 -13.67 -8.01 -17.00
CA TRP A 138 -14.67 -8.83 -16.30
C TRP A 138 -15.99 -8.09 -16.05
N ASP A 139 -16.23 -6.99 -16.76
CA ASP A 139 -17.47 -6.19 -16.70
C ASP A 139 -17.92 -5.84 -15.28
N LEU A 140 -17.00 -5.34 -14.46
CA LEU A 140 -17.20 -5.13 -13.01
C LEU A 140 -17.86 -3.79 -12.67
N VAL A 141 -18.91 -3.44 -13.41
CA VAL A 141 -19.66 -2.18 -13.28
C VAL A 141 -21.08 -2.42 -12.79
N CYS A 142 -21.75 -1.34 -12.37
CA CYS A 142 -23.14 -1.35 -11.92
C CYS A 142 -23.36 -2.36 -10.77
N ASN A 143 -24.17 -3.40 -10.99
CA ASN A 143 -24.47 -4.44 -10.00
C ASN A 143 -23.22 -5.22 -9.53
N LEU A 144 -22.16 -5.24 -10.34
CA LEU A 144 -20.91 -5.95 -10.03
C LEU A 144 -19.84 -5.05 -9.40
N ARG A 145 -20.16 -3.78 -9.09
CA ARG A 145 -19.24 -2.85 -8.41
C ARG A 145 -18.70 -3.39 -7.09
N THR A 146 -19.52 -4.14 -6.35
CA THR A 146 -19.13 -4.75 -5.06
C THR A 146 -17.98 -5.75 -5.23
N ARG A 147 -17.85 -6.42 -6.38
CA ARG A 147 -16.76 -7.37 -6.64
C ARG A 147 -15.40 -6.67 -6.76
N ARG A 148 -15.36 -5.45 -7.31
CA ARG A 148 -14.16 -4.60 -7.33
C ARG A 148 -13.71 -4.26 -5.91
N GLN A 149 -14.65 -3.86 -5.06
CA GLN A 149 -14.37 -3.51 -3.65
C GLN A 149 -13.88 -4.73 -2.88
N MET A 150 -14.51 -5.89 -3.10
CA MET A 150 -14.09 -7.16 -2.52
C MET A 150 -12.62 -7.49 -2.87
N ALA A 151 -12.18 -7.28 -4.12
CA ALA A 151 -10.79 -7.54 -4.49
C ALA A 151 -9.79 -6.66 -3.71
N GLN A 152 -10.13 -5.39 -3.44
CA GLN A 152 -9.31 -4.51 -2.59
C GLN A 152 -9.29 -4.98 -1.13
N SER A 153 -10.45 -5.39 -0.60
CA SER A 153 -10.57 -5.93 0.75
C SER A 153 -9.77 -7.22 0.92
N ILE A 154 -9.79 -8.12 -0.07
CA ILE A 154 -8.99 -9.35 -0.09
C ILE A 154 -7.50 -9.03 -0.07
N TYR A 155 -7.06 -8.07 -0.88
CA TYR A 155 -5.67 -7.60 -0.85
C TYR A 155 -5.25 -7.10 0.54
N MET A 156 -6.09 -6.26 1.18
CA MET A 156 -5.82 -5.78 2.54
C MET A 156 -5.89 -6.88 3.60
N GLY A 157 -6.77 -7.88 3.43
CA GLY A 157 -6.77 -9.09 4.23
C GLY A 157 -5.47 -9.87 4.10
N GLY A 158 -4.89 -9.92 2.89
CA GLY A 158 -3.56 -10.47 2.64
C GLY A 158 -2.47 -9.72 3.40
N VAL A 159 -2.49 -8.38 3.38
CA VAL A 159 -1.54 -7.55 4.16
C VAL A 159 -1.62 -7.87 5.66
N LEU A 160 -2.83 -8.01 6.22
CA LEU A 160 -3.03 -8.37 7.63
C LEU A 160 -2.47 -9.77 7.95
N VAL A 161 -2.81 -10.77 7.16
CA VAL A 161 -2.35 -12.15 7.35
C VAL A 161 -0.83 -12.25 7.16
N GLY A 162 -0.27 -11.54 6.19
CA GLY A 162 1.17 -11.51 5.98
C GLY A 162 1.91 -10.86 7.14
N ALA A 163 1.37 -9.80 7.75
CA ALA A 163 2.00 -9.16 8.91
C ALA A 163 2.10 -10.13 10.11
N LEU A 164 1.04 -10.92 10.32
CA LEU A 164 0.98 -11.99 11.31
C LEU A 164 2.00 -13.11 11.05
N VAL A 165 1.97 -13.65 9.84
CA VAL A 165 2.74 -14.83 9.45
C VAL A 165 4.22 -14.48 9.28
N PHE A 166 4.55 -13.42 8.53
CA PHE A 166 5.94 -13.05 8.29
C PHE A 166 6.62 -12.37 9.47
N GLY A 167 5.87 -11.73 10.36
CA GLY A 167 6.42 -11.28 11.64
C GLY A 167 6.94 -12.47 12.46
N THR A 168 6.07 -13.45 12.72
CA THR A 168 6.42 -14.64 13.52
C THR A 168 7.48 -15.53 12.85
N LEU A 169 7.38 -15.76 11.54
CA LEU A 169 8.37 -16.53 10.80
C LEU A 169 9.74 -15.87 10.82
N ALA A 170 9.81 -14.55 10.77
CA ALA A 170 11.08 -13.85 10.69
C ALA A 170 11.85 -13.88 12.01
N ASP A 171 11.16 -13.99 13.13
CA ASP A 171 11.79 -14.23 14.42
C ASP A 171 12.26 -15.69 14.58
N ARG A 172 11.61 -16.65 13.93
CA ARG A 172 12.01 -18.06 13.97
C ARG A 172 13.13 -18.42 13.00
N PHE A 173 13.02 -17.96 11.76
CA PHE A 173 13.89 -18.35 10.65
C PHE A 173 14.95 -17.30 10.29
N GLY A 174 14.79 -16.07 10.78
CA GLY A 174 15.67 -14.95 10.49
C GLY A 174 15.03 -13.93 9.56
N ARG A 175 15.45 -12.66 9.67
CA ARG A 175 14.90 -11.55 8.89
C ARG A 175 15.26 -11.67 7.42
N LYS A 176 16.50 -12.06 7.10
CA LYS A 176 16.98 -12.23 5.72
C LYS A 176 16.19 -13.31 4.98
N ALA A 177 16.01 -14.48 5.61
CA ALA A 177 15.35 -15.62 4.98
C ALA A 177 13.90 -15.28 4.60
N VAL A 178 13.15 -14.69 5.53
CA VAL A 178 11.75 -14.29 5.29
C VAL A 178 11.65 -13.14 4.30
N LEU A 179 12.58 -12.18 4.33
CA LEU A 179 12.63 -11.11 3.33
C LEU A 179 12.84 -11.66 1.91
N SER A 180 13.80 -12.59 1.76
CA SER A 180 14.10 -13.24 0.48
C SER A 180 12.88 -14.01 -0.04
N TRP A 181 12.23 -14.79 0.82
CA TRP A 181 10.99 -15.49 0.46
C TRP A 181 9.87 -14.52 0.06
N SER A 182 9.73 -13.40 0.78
CA SER A 182 8.71 -12.40 0.48
C SER A 182 8.95 -11.74 -0.89
N TYR A 183 10.20 -11.51 -1.30
CA TYR A 183 10.52 -11.04 -2.65
C TYR A 183 10.12 -12.06 -3.72
N LEU A 184 10.46 -13.34 -3.52
CA LEU A 184 10.07 -14.39 -4.45
C LEU A 184 8.55 -14.50 -4.56
N GLN A 185 7.85 -14.48 -3.41
CA GLN A 185 6.40 -14.53 -3.38
C GLN A 185 5.79 -13.33 -4.09
N MET A 186 6.28 -12.10 -3.86
CA MET A 186 5.83 -10.89 -4.55
C MET A 186 6.01 -11.02 -6.07
N ALA A 187 7.18 -11.49 -6.51
CA ALA A 187 7.49 -11.64 -7.93
C ALA A 187 6.58 -12.66 -8.61
N VAL A 188 6.46 -13.87 -8.03
CA VAL A 188 5.65 -14.95 -8.59
C VAL A 188 4.16 -14.60 -8.57
N SER A 189 3.62 -14.21 -7.41
CA SER A 189 2.20 -13.88 -7.28
C SER A 189 1.81 -12.65 -8.09
N GLY A 190 2.70 -11.65 -8.20
CA GLY A 190 2.49 -10.47 -9.02
C GLY A 190 2.44 -10.79 -10.52
N VAL A 191 3.36 -11.62 -11.01
CA VAL A 191 3.32 -12.10 -12.41
C VAL A 191 2.09 -12.98 -12.67
N CYS A 192 1.76 -13.89 -11.75
CA CYS A 192 0.53 -14.69 -11.87
C CYS A 192 -0.75 -13.81 -11.86
N THR A 193 -0.74 -12.70 -11.12
CA THR A 193 -1.83 -11.72 -11.15
C THR A 193 -1.99 -11.11 -12.54
N ALA A 194 -0.88 -10.73 -13.19
CA ALA A 194 -0.88 -10.15 -14.55
C ALA A 194 -1.44 -11.12 -15.61
N PHE A 195 -1.21 -12.42 -15.43
CA PHE A 195 -1.68 -13.47 -16.35
C PHE A 195 -2.96 -14.17 -15.88
N SER A 196 -3.63 -13.67 -14.85
CA SER A 196 -4.82 -14.30 -14.30
C SER A 196 -5.96 -14.38 -15.34
N PRO A 197 -6.58 -15.56 -15.55
CA PRO A 197 -7.67 -15.71 -16.54
C PRO A 197 -9.05 -15.39 -15.96
N SER A 198 -9.20 -15.42 -14.63
CA SER A 198 -10.47 -15.20 -13.95
C SER A 198 -10.32 -14.29 -12.74
N LEU A 199 -11.41 -13.62 -12.36
CA LEU A 199 -11.44 -12.74 -11.19
C LEU A 199 -11.08 -13.48 -9.90
N THR A 200 -11.49 -14.75 -9.75
CA THR A 200 -11.15 -15.55 -8.56
C THR A 200 -9.65 -15.80 -8.47
N ALA A 201 -9.01 -16.20 -9.57
CA ALA A 201 -7.56 -16.37 -9.63
C ALA A 201 -6.83 -15.05 -9.33
N TYR A 202 -7.31 -13.94 -9.91
CA TYR A 202 -6.82 -12.60 -9.61
C TYR A 202 -6.89 -12.26 -8.12
N CYS A 203 -8.02 -12.53 -7.45
CA CYS A 203 -8.18 -12.29 -6.02
C CYS A 203 -7.22 -13.12 -5.16
N VAL A 204 -7.03 -14.41 -5.49
CA VAL A 204 -6.09 -15.28 -4.77
C VAL A 204 -4.65 -14.77 -4.92
N PHE A 205 -4.21 -14.45 -6.13
CA PHE A 205 -2.87 -13.93 -6.33
C PHE A 205 -2.69 -12.55 -5.68
N ARG A 206 -3.69 -11.67 -5.73
CA ARG A 206 -3.66 -10.39 -5.02
C ARG A 206 -3.57 -10.55 -3.49
N PHE A 207 -4.24 -11.54 -2.92
CA PHE A 207 -4.09 -11.87 -1.50
C PHE A 207 -2.63 -12.22 -1.18
N LEU A 208 -2.00 -13.07 -2.01
CA LEU A 208 -0.59 -13.46 -1.85
C LEU A 208 0.38 -12.29 -2.04
N VAL A 209 0.11 -11.38 -2.99
CA VAL A 209 0.85 -10.11 -3.18
C VAL A 209 0.73 -9.25 -1.93
N GLY A 210 -0.47 -9.10 -1.36
CA GLY A 210 -0.70 -8.37 -0.11
C GLY A 210 0.09 -8.96 1.06
N MET A 211 0.09 -10.30 1.20
CA MET A 211 0.92 -10.97 2.19
C MET A 211 2.41 -10.64 2.00
N ALA A 212 2.92 -10.77 0.77
CA ALA A 212 4.31 -10.49 0.47
C ALA A 212 4.70 -9.03 0.74
N LEU A 213 3.80 -8.07 0.45
CA LEU A 213 4.02 -6.65 0.73
C LEU A 213 4.36 -6.44 2.21
N SER A 214 3.51 -6.96 3.10
CA SER A 214 3.69 -6.80 4.54
C SER A 214 5.01 -7.45 5.02
N GLY A 215 5.36 -8.63 4.48
CA GLY A 215 6.61 -9.32 4.77
C GLY A 215 7.83 -8.52 4.36
N ILE A 216 7.79 -7.87 3.20
CA ILE A 216 8.88 -7.00 2.72
C ILE A 216 9.03 -5.78 3.63
N VAL A 217 7.95 -5.04 3.87
CA VAL A 217 7.99 -3.79 4.65
C VAL A 217 8.47 -4.05 6.07
N LEU A 218 7.94 -5.08 6.74
CA LEU A 218 8.31 -5.45 8.10
C LEU A 218 9.79 -5.84 8.21
N ASN A 219 10.23 -6.80 7.40
CA ASN A 219 11.57 -7.34 7.52
C ASN A 219 12.63 -6.36 7.02
N CYS A 220 12.33 -5.56 6.01
CA CYS A 220 13.19 -4.47 5.57
C CYS A 220 13.40 -3.44 6.68
N MET A 221 12.32 -2.96 7.30
CA MET A 221 12.41 -1.97 8.38
C MET A 221 13.19 -2.51 9.58
N SER A 222 12.92 -3.75 10.00
CA SER A 222 13.66 -4.37 11.10
C SER A 222 15.16 -4.52 10.78
N LEU A 223 15.49 -5.00 9.58
CA LEU A 223 16.89 -5.22 9.19
C LEU A 223 17.68 -3.91 9.09
N VAL A 224 17.07 -2.84 8.55
CA VAL A 224 17.64 -1.48 8.54
C VAL A 224 17.93 -1.00 9.96
N LEU A 225 16.95 -1.08 10.87
CA LEU A 225 17.10 -0.56 12.23
C LEU A 225 18.07 -1.37 13.09
N GLU A 226 18.24 -2.66 12.81
CA GLU A 226 19.16 -3.54 13.54
C GLU A 226 20.62 -3.35 13.12
N TRP A 227 20.88 -2.98 11.86
CA TRP A 227 22.22 -2.69 11.36
C TRP A 227 22.67 -1.24 11.55
N VAL A 228 21.74 -0.31 11.77
CA VAL A 228 22.02 1.12 11.92
C VAL A 228 22.21 1.51 13.40
N PRO A 229 23.24 2.30 13.74
CA PRO A 229 23.44 2.80 15.10
C PRO A 229 22.28 3.64 15.62
N THR A 230 22.07 3.64 16.94
CA THR A 230 20.93 4.33 17.59
C THR A 230 20.80 5.80 17.22
N LYS A 231 21.92 6.52 17.06
CA LYS A 231 21.95 7.96 16.72
C LYS A 231 21.35 8.28 15.35
N VAL A 232 21.48 7.36 14.39
CA VAL A 232 21.06 7.54 12.99
C VAL A 232 19.83 6.72 12.61
N ARG A 233 19.26 5.94 13.54
CA ARG A 233 18.05 5.12 13.31
C ARG A 233 16.86 5.93 12.82
N THR A 234 16.63 7.10 13.43
CA THR A 234 15.53 8.00 13.01
C THR A 234 15.71 8.44 11.57
N VAL A 235 16.92 8.82 11.17
CA VAL A 235 17.23 9.23 9.80
C VAL A 235 17.03 8.06 8.83
N ALA A 236 17.55 6.87 9.15
CA ALA A 236 17.41 5.69 8.32
C ALA A 236 15.94 5.28 8.13
N GLY A 237 15.14 5.29 9.19
CA GLY A 237 13.69 5.02 9.11
C GLY A 237 12.96 6.03 8.22
N THR A 238 13.31 7.32 8.32
CA THR A 238 12.74 8.36 7.46
C THR A 238 13.15 8.17 5.99
N VAL A 239 14.38 7.74 5.70
CA VAL A 239 14.83 7.40 4.33
C VAL A 239 13.97 6.29 3.73
N VAL A 240 13.68 5.23 4.50
CA VAL A 240 12.73 4.17 4.04
C VAL A 240 11.36 4.79 3.75
N GLY A 241 10.85 5.64 4.64
CA GLY A 241 9.57 6.32 4.47
C GLY A 241 9.50 7.24 3.24
N TYR A 242 10.59 7.93 2.89
CA TYR A 242 10.68 8.76 1.69
C TYR A 242 10.78 7.91 0.42
N SER A 243 11.50 6.79 0.45
CA SER A 243 11.59 5.89 -0.70
C SER A 243 10.23 5.35 -1.14
N ALA A 244 9.35 5.03 -0.18
CA ALA A 244 7.97 4.63 -0.46
C ALA A 244 7.18 5.77 -1.13
N THR A 245 7.37 7.02 -0.70
CA THR A 245 6.74 8.20 -1.33
C THR A 245 7.25 8.42 -2.75
N LEU A 246 8.55 8.24 -3.01
CA LEU A 246 9.09 8.30 -4.38
C LEU A 246 8.45 7.22 -5.27
N GLY A 247 8.27 6.02 -4.74
CA GLY A 247 7.53 4.94 -5.39
C GLY A 247 6.11 5.31 -5.79
N GLN A 248 5.40 6.01 -4.91
CA GLN A 248 4.06 6.53 -5.17
C GLN A 248 4.04 7.56 -6.31
N ILE A 249 5.07 8.41 -6.43
CA ILE A 249 5.19 9.43 -7.48
C ILE A 249 5.58 8.80 -8.83
N ILE A 250 6.42 7.76 -8.82
CA ILE A 250 6.86 7.06 -10.03
C ILE A 250 5.71 6.23 -10.65
N LEU A 251 4.85 5.63 -9.82
CA LEU A 251 3.73 4.79 -10.26
C LEU A 251 2.85 5.41 -11.37
N PRO A 252 2.32 6.65 -11.24
CA PRO A 252 1.49 7.24 -12.30
C PRO A 252 2.25 7.44 -13.61
N GLY A 253 3.56 7.72 -13.58
CA GLY A 253 4.37 7.78 -14.79
C GLY A 253 4.48 6.42 -15.49
N LEU A 254 4.67 5.35 -14.71
CA LEU A 254 4.67 3.97 -15.22
C LEU A 254 3.29 3.57 -15.77
N ALA A 255 2.20 3.94 -15.07
CA ALA A 255 0.84 3.66 -15.51
C ALA A 255 0.44 4.44 -16.78
N TYR A 256 0.98 5.64 -16.98
CA TYR A 256 0.77 6.41 -18.20
C TYR A 256 1.50 5.78 -19.40
N ALA A 257 2.71 5.28 -19.18
CA ALA A 257 3.48 4.58 -20.22
C ALA A 257 2.90 3.19 -20.56
N LEU A 258 2.29 2.52 -19.58
CA LEU A 258 1.70 1.18 -19.70
C LEU A 258 0.19 1.24 -19.34
N PRO A 259 -0.67 1.65 -20.29
CA PRO A 259 -2.10 1.81 -20.06
C PRO A 259 -2.88 0.50 -19.94
N ASP A 260 -2.24 -0.65 -20.25
CA ASP A 260 -2.80 -1.98 -20.03
C ASP A 260 -2.45 -2.49 -18.64
N TRP A 261 -3.47 -2.84 -17.86
CA TRP A 261 -3.32 -3.29 -16.48
C TRP A 261 -2.44 -4.55 -16.32
N ARG A 262 -2.44 -5.47 -17.30
CA ARG A 262 -1.65 -6.71 -17.25
C ARG A 262 -0.17 -6.39 -17.35
N TRP A 263 0.20 -5.56 -18.32
CA TRP A 263 1.59 -5.11 -18.51
C TRP A 263 2.06 -4.23 -17.36
N LEU A 264 1.22 -3.37 -16.83
CA LEU A 264 1.52 -2.55 -15.66
C LEU A 264 1.80 -3.42 -14.42
N GLN A 265 0.97 -4.43 -14.16
CA GLN A 265 1.18 -5.39 -13.07
C GLN A 265 2.47 -6.20 -13.28
N PHE A 266 2.73 -6.65 -14.50
CA PHE A 266 3.94 -7.39 -14.84
C PHE A 266 5.20 -6.53 -14.62
N ALA A 267 5.23 -5.31 -15.16
CA ALA A 267 6.35 -4.39 -15.03
C ALA A 267 6.62 -4.00 -13.56
N ALA A 268 5.59 -3.83 -12.75
CA ALA A 268 5.75 -3.56 -11.31
C ALA A 268 6.26 -4.79 -10.52
N SER A 269 5.98 -6.02 -10.99
CA SER A 269 6.34 -7.26 -10.29
C SER A 269 7.71 -7.80 -10.69
N MET A 270 8.10 -7.64 -11.95
CA MET A 270 9.32 -8.23 -12.53
C MET A 270 10.61 -7.86 -11.79
N PRO A 271 10.84 -6.60 -11.35
CA PRO A 271 12.04 -6.23 -10.60
C PRO A 271 12.26 -7.01 -9.30
N PHE A 272 11.19 -7.56 -8.70
CA PHE A 272 11.31 -8.36 -7.48
C PHE A 272 12.05 -9.69 -7.68
N PHE A 273 12.15 -10.21 -8.91
CA PHE A 273 13.04 -11.34 -9.21
C PHE A 273 14.52 -10.96 -9.05
N ALA A 274 14.91 -9.77 -9.52
CA ALA A 274 16.27 -9.27 -9.33
C ALA A 274 16.55 -9.04 -7.83
N PHE A 275 15.56 -8.53 -7.10
CA PHE A 275 15.65 -8.31 -5.65
C PHE A 275 15.80 -9.61 -4.87
N PHE A 276 15.11 -10.67 -5.29
CA PHE A 276 15.30 -12.00 -4.76
C PHE A 276 16.74 -12.49 -4.97
N ILE A 277 17.30 -12.37 -6.18
CA ILE A 277 18.66 -12.87 -6.47
C ILE A 277 19.71 -12.15 -5.62
N TYR A 278 19.69 -10.81 -5.56
CA TYR A 278 20.71 -10.12 -4.75
C TYR A 278 20.44 -10.19 -3.25
N SER A 279 19.23 -10.55 -2.79
CA SER A 279 18.95 -10.68 -1.36
C SER A 279 19.85 -11.73 -0.67
N TRP A 280 20.42 -12.66 -1.44
CA TRP A 280 21.43 -13.60 -0.96
C TRP A 280 22.70 -12.92 -0.45
N TRP A 281 23.03 -11.72 -0.94
CA TRP A 281 24.16 -10.92 -0.46
C TRP A 281 23.93 -10.31 0.92
N PHE A 282 22.68 -10.14 1.36
CA PHE A 282 22.39 -9.50 2.64
C PHE A 282 23.01 -10.24 3.83
N ALA A 283 23.50 -9.47 4.80
CA ALA A 283 23.89 -10.02 6.09
C ALA A 283 22.65 -10.18 6.97
N GLU A 284 22.53 -11.36 7.61
CA GLU A 284 21.51 -11.57 8.63
C GLU A 284 21.78 -10.66 9.83
N SER A 285 20.73 -10.31 10.57
CA SER A 285 20.87 -9.51 11.78
C SER A 285 21.79 -10.15 12.80
N ALA A 286 22.88 -9.45 13.14
CA ALA A 286 23.80 -9.89 14.18
C ALA A 286 23.11 -10.00 15.55
N ARG A 287 22.11 -9.15 15.81
CA ARG A 287 21.31 -9.19 17.03
C ARG A 287 20.45 -10.45 17.10
N TRP A 288 19.75 -10.77 16.01
CA TRP A 288 18.93 -11.99 15.92
C TRP A 288 19.78 -13.25 16.04
N LEU A 289 20.97 -13.29 15.43
CA LEU A 289 21.89 -14.42 15.51
C LEU A 289 22.31 -14.72 16.95
N VAL A 290 22.61 -13.69 17.75
CA VAL A 290 22.95 -13.87 19.18
C VAL A 290 21.77 -14.39 19.98
N LEU A 291 20.58 -13.81 19.78
CA LEU A 291 19.36 -14.21 20.49
C LEU A 291 18.89 -15.62 20.12
N SER A 292 19.17 -16.06 18.89
CA SER A 292 18.86 -17.41 18.40
C SER A 292 19.92 -18.45 18.81
N GLY A 293 20.90 -18.08 19.65
CA GLY A 293 21.95 -18.96 20.12
C GLY A 293 23.10 -19.22 19.13
N LYS A 294 23.10 -18.58 17.94
CA LYS A 294 24.12 -18.74 16.89
C LYS A 294 25.21 -17.66 17.02
N VAL A 295 25.85 -17.59 18.18
CA VAL A 295 26.77 -16.49 18.54
C VAL A 295 28.04 -16.50 17.68
N GLU A 296 28.53 -17.68 17.31
CA GLU A 296 29.73 -17.84 16.49
C GLU A 296 29.53 -17.23 15.10
N LYS A 297 28.35 -17.47 14.49
CA LYS A 297 27.96 -16.86 13.22
C LYS A 297 27.80 -15.35 13.34
N ALA A 298 27.27 -14.86 14.47
CA ALA A 298 27.15 -13.42 14.71
C ALA A 298 28.53 -12.73 14.75
N VAL A 299 29.51 -13.35 15.41
CA VAL A 299 30.90 -12.85 15.44
C VAL A 299 31.52 -12.86 14.05
N GLU A 300 31.35 -13.94 13.28
CA GLU A 300 31.87 -14.03 11.91
C GLU A 300 31.31 -12.90 11.01
N VAL A 301 29.99 -12.69 11.06
CA VAL A 301 29.32 -11.63 10.30
C VAL A 301 29.81 -10.24 10.74
N LEU A 302 29.91 -9.99 12.05
CA LEU A 302 30.41 -8.71 12.57
C LEU A 302 31.88 -8.46 12.20
N LYS A 303 32.73 -9.51 12.18
CA LYS A 303 34.12 -9.43 11.71
C LYS A 303 34.19 -9.05 10.23
N LYS A 304 33.37 -9.67 9.37
CA LYS A 304 33.28 -9.31 7.94
C LYS A 304 32.85 -7.85 7.76
N VAL A 305 31.89 -7.37 8.55
CA VAL A 305 31.46 -5.95 8.50
C VAL A 305 32.56 -5.01 9.00
N ALA A 306 33.28 -5.36 10.06
CA ALA A 306 34.42 -4.61 10.57
C ALA A 306 35.52 -4.47 9.49
N GLN A 307 35.83 -5.58 8.80
CA GLN A 307 36.78 -5.59 7.69
C GLN A 307 36.33 -4.71 6.53
N PHE A 308 35.05 -4.78 6.14
CA PHE A 308 34.48 -3.98 5.05
C PHE A 308 34.48 -2.48 5.38
N ASN A 309 34.35 -2.13 6.66
CA ASN A 309 34.43 -0.76 7.16
C ASN A 309 35.86 -0.28 7.44
N GLY A 310 36.89 -1.10 7.19
CA GLY A 310 38.29 -0.75 7.42
C GLY A 310 38.72 -0.75 8.89
N LYS A 311 37.93 -1.34 9.80
CA LYS A 311 38.22 -1.45 11.24
C LYS A 311 38.57 -2.88 11.64
N LYS A 312 39.60 -3.46 11.01
CA LYS A 312 40.01 -4.86 11.23
C LYS A 312 40.38 -5.12 12.69
N ASP A 313 41.12 -4.21 13.32
CA ASP A 313 41.61 -4.37 14.70
C ASP A 313 40.47 -4.47 15.73
N GLU A 314 39.38 -3.70 15.53
CA GLU A 314 38.20 -3.78 16.40
C GLU A 314 37.38 -5.06 16.14
N GLY A 315 37.41 -5.58 14.90
CA GLY A 315 36.82 -6.87 14.55
C GLY A 315 37.58 -8.05 15.18
N GLU A 316 38.90 -8.00 15.25
CA GLU A 316 39.73 -9.07 15.85
C GLU A 316 39.55 -9.16 17.36
N LYS A 317 39.35 -8.03 18.05
CA LYS A 317 39.00 -7.96 19.48
C LYS A 317 37.62 -8.56 19.80
N LEU A 318 36.81 -8.86 18.78
CA LEU A 318 35.47 -9.40 18.97
C LEU A 318 35.52 -10.93 19.21
N THR A 319 35.39 -11.33 20.47
CA THR A 319 35.17 -12.73 20.87
C THR A 319 33.71 -13.01 21.19
N THR A 320 33.36 -14.30 21.27
CA THR A 320 32.02 -14.76 21.67
C THR A 320 31.66 -14.30 23.07
N GLU A 321 32.62 -14.25 24.01
CA GLU A 321 32.36 -13.74 25.37
C GLU A 321 32.03 -12.25 25.38
N VAL A 322 32.81 -11.43 24.65
CA VAL A 322 32.61 -9.98 24.56
C VAL A 322 31.24 -9.64 23.96
N LEU A 323 30.80 -10.41 22.96
CA LEU A 323 29.49 -10.22 22.35
C LEU A 323 28.36 -10.63 23.30
N LYS A 324 28.49 -11.77 23.99
CA LYS A 324 27.51 -12.22 25.00
C LYS A 324 27.42 -11.24 26.18
N SER A 325 28.53 -10.71 26.67
CA SER A 325 28.53 -9.73 27.76
C SER A 325 27.85 -8.42 27.37
N ASN A 326 28.01 -7.97 26.11
CA ASN A 326 27.35 -6.75 25.63
C ASN A 326 25.84 -6.92 25.36
N MET A 327 25.38 -8.16 25.19
CA MET A 327 23.96 -8.50 25.00
C MET A 327 23.33 -9.18 26.23
N GLN A 328 24.03 -9.26 27.36
CA GLN A 328 23.62 -10.04 28.52
C GLN A 328 22.26 -9.61 29.08
N LYS A 329 21.98 -8.29 29.10
CA LYS A 329 20.67 -7.75 29.49
C LYS A 329 19.56 -8.20 28.53
N GLU A 330 19.84 -8.23 27.23
CA GLU A 330 18.85 -8.63 26.21
C GLU A 330 18.63 -10.15 26.21
N LEU A 331 19.68 -10.92 26.45
CA LEU A 331 19.62 -12.38 26.60
C LEU A 331 18.82 -12.77 27.85
N ALA A 332 19.04 -12.11 28.98
CA ALA A 332 18.27 -12.33 30.20
C ALA A 332 16.78 -11.96 30.02
N LEU A 333 16.51 -10.91 29.24
CA LEU A 333 15.15 -10.50 28.87
C LEU A 333 14.48 -11.48 27.89
N ALA A 334 15.24 -12.09 26.97
CA ALA A 334 14.72 -13.11 26.06
C ALA A 334 14.44 -14.44 26.78
N GLN A 335 15.20 -14.76 27.82
CA GLN A 335 14.99 -15.95 28.66
C GLN A 335 13.81 -15.80 29.63
N THR A 336 13.44 -14.57 30.00
CA THR A 336 12.24 -14.33 30.78
C THR A 336 11.02 -14.42 29.87
N SER A 337 10.28 -15.51 29.97
CA SER A 337 9.07 -15.78 29.19
C SER A 337 7.95 -14.81 29.57
N TYR A 338 8.02 -13.57 29.11
CA TYR A 338 6.84 -12.74 29.08
C TYR A 338 5.89 -13.39 28.05
N THR A 339 4.64 -13.62 28.44
CA THR A 339 3.56 -14.10 27.55
C THR A 339 2.73 -12.91 27.11
N LEU A 340 2.10 -12.90 25.92
CA LEU A 340 1.26 -11.78 25.43
C LEU A 340 0.13 -11.43 26.44
N VAL A 341 -0.29 -12.43 27.23
CA VAL A 341 -1.22 -12.29 28.36
C VAL A 341 -0.67 -11.40 29.48
N SER A 342 0.64 -11.41 29.74
CA SER A 342 1.27 -10.51 30.71
C SER A 342 1.21 -9.05 30.28
N LEU A 343 1.10 -8.80 28.97
CA LEU A 343 0.98 -7.45 28.42
C LEU A 343 -0.42 -6.85 28.60
N ALA A 344 -1.45 -7.67 28.41
CA ALA A 344 -2.83 -7.31 28.71
C ALA A 344 -3.08 -7.13 30.22
N ARG A 345 -2.22 -7.73 31.06
CA ARG A 345 -2.32 -7.70 32.52
C ARG A 345 -1.81 -6.40 33.13
N THR A 346 -0.85 -5.71 32.49
CA THR A 346 -0.36 -4.41 32.96
C THR A 346 -1.28 -3.29 32.47
N PRO A 347 -2.05 -2.63 33.37
CA PRO A 347 -3.09 -1.69 32.96
C PRO A 347 -2.55 -0.48 32.19
N THR A 348 -1.33 -0.03 32.50
CA THR A 348 -0.66 1.09 31.82
C THR A 348 -0.30 0.76 30.37
N VAL A 349 0.29 -0.42 30.12
CA VAL A 349 0.67 -0.86 28.77
C VAL A 349 -0.58 -1.13 27.93
N ARG A 350 -1.62 -1.72 28.53
CA ARG A 350 -2.92 -1.91 27.88
C ARG A 350 -3.55 -0.60 27.43
N ARG A 351 -3.55 0.43 28.30
CA ARG A 351 -4.09 1.76 27.98
C ARG A 351 -3.32 2.40 26.82
N ILE A 352 -1.98 2.34 26.88
CA ILE A 352 -1.11 2.84 25.81
C ILE A 352 -1.39 2.13 24.48
N SER A 353 -1.46 0.80 24.50
CA SER A 353 -1.67 -0.02 23.30
C SER A 353 -3.03 0.26 22.66
N CYS A 354 -4.09 0.38 23.46
CA CYS A 354 -5.43 0.71 22.99
C CYS A 354 -5.49 2.11 22.36
N CYS A 355 -4.85 3.11 22.98
CA CYS A 355 -4.77 4.46 22.42
C CYS A 355 -3.98 4.48 21.09
N ILE A 356 -2.82 3.82 21.04
CA ILE A 356 -2.00 3.74 19.82
C ILE A 356 -2.78 3.05 18.69
N SER A 357 -3.42 1.91 18.98
CA SER A 357 -4.22 1.15 18.03
C SER A 357 -5.37 1.98 17.45
N SER A 358 -6.09 2.71 18.30
CA SER A 358 -7.18 3.60 17.86
C SER A 358 -6.69 4.70 16.90
N VAL A 359 -5.52 5.28 17.18
CA VAL A 359 -4.93 6.31 16.33
C VAL A 359 -4.41 5.72 15.02
N TRP A 360 -3.80 4.53 15.05
CA TRP A 360 -3.37 3.80 13.85
C TRP A 360 -4.55 3.46 12.94
N PHE A 361 -5.64 2.96 13.52
CA PHE A 361 -6.86 2.67 12.82
C PHE A 361 -7.43 3.93 12.15
N ALA A 362 -7.60 5.02 12.90
CA ALA A 362 -8.14 6.28 12.38
C ALA A 362 -7.28 6.86 11.25
N THR A 363 -5.96 6.93 11.44
CA THR A 363 -5.03 7.44 10.42
C THR A 363 -5.01 6.54 9.18
N SER A 364 -5.01 5.22 9.35
CA SER A 364 -4.99 4.27 8.23
C SER A 364 -6.27 4.29 7.42
N PHE A 365 -7.42 4.29 8.11
CA PHE A 365 -8.73 4.37 7.48
C PHE A 365 -8.85 5.63 6.62
N ALA A 366 -8.52 6.80 7.20
CA ALA A 366 -8.60 8.07 6.49
C ALA A 366 -7.59 8.16 5.33
N TYR A 367 -6.35 7.67 5.52
CA TYR A 367 -5.32 7.75 4.49
C TYR A 367 -5.66 6.87 3.28
N TYR A 368 -6.00 5.60 3.51
CA TYR A 368 -6.34 4.70 2.41
C TYR A 368 -7.69 5.07 1.78
N GLY A 369 -8.64 5.59 2.55
CA GLY A 369 -9.90 6.12 2.05
C GLY A 369 -9.67 7.25 1.03
N LEU A 370 -8.83 8.24 1.36
CA LEU A 370 -8.45 9.31 0.44
C LEU A 370 -7.61 8.79 -0.73
N ALA A 371 -6.60 7.97 -0.46
CA ALA A 371 -5.65 7.51 -1.47
C ALA A 371 -6.29 6.59 -2.54
N MET A 372 -7.39 5.92 -2.23
CA MET A 372 -8.11 5.06 -3.18
C MET A 372 -9.24 5.78 -3.93
N ASP A 373 -9.67 6.96 -3.46
CA ASP A 373 -10.80 7.70 -4.02
C ASP A 373 -10.40 8.75 -5.09
N LEU A 374 -9.34 8.47 -5.86
CA LEU A 374 -8.79 9.42 -6.84
C LEU A 374 -9.77 9.83 -7.95
N GLN A 375 -10.79 9.03 -8.22
CA GLN A 375 -11.72 9.27 -9.34
C GLN A 375 -12.72 10.40 -9.07
N ASN A 376 -12.94 10.78 -7.81
CA ASN A 376 -14.00 11.71 -7.42
C ASN A 376 -13.59 13.20 -7.45
N PHE A 377 -12.33 13.52 -7.77
CA PHE A 377 -11.82 14.89 -7.73
C PHE A 377 -11.93 15.64 -9.07
N GLY A 378 -12.35 14.96 -10.16
CA GLY A 378 -12.63 15.60 -11.44
C GLY A 378 -11.40 16.06 -12.24
N PHE A 379 -10.19 15.70 -11.79
CA PHE A 379 -8.92 15.83 -12.54
C PHE A 379 -8.43 14.45 -13.02
N SER A 380 -7.37 14.42 -13.82
CA SER A 380 -6.78 13.14 -14.24
C SER A 380 -6.24 12.37 -13.03
N ILE A 381 -6.48 11.06 -13.00
CA ILE A 381 -6.04 10.21 -11.88
C ILE A 381 -4.52 10.23 -11.69
N TYR A 382 -3.77 10.46 -12.78
CA TYR A 382 -2.32 10.57 -12.78
C TYR A 382 -1.86 11.82 -12.01
N LEU A 383 -2.46 12.98 -12.29
CA LEU A 383 -2.10 14.24 -11.64
C LEU A 383 -2.44 14.23 -10.15
N ILE A 384 -3.59 13.68 -9.78
CA ILE A 384 -3.99 13.60 -8.36
C ILE A 384 -3.06 12.67 -7.60
N GLN A 385 -2.68 11.53 -8.18
CA GLN A 385 -1.73 10.61 -7.57
C GLN A 385 -0.35 11.26 -7.36
N VAL A 386 0.14 12.03 -8.35
CA VAL A 386 1.38 12.80 -8.21
C VAL A 386 1.24 13.87 -7.14
N ALA A 387 0.14 14.63 -7.10
CA ALA A 387 -0.10 15.65 -6.07
C ALA A 387 -0.11 15.05 -4.67
N PHE A 388 -0.77 13.89 -4.51
CA PHE A 388 -0.75 13.11 -3.28
C PHE A 388 0.65 12.62 -2.92
N GLY A 389 1.44 12.12 -3.87
CA GLY A 389 2.83 11.73 -3.59
C GLY A 389 3.70 12.93 -3.20
N SER A 390 3.58 14.04 -3.92
CA SER A 390 4.39 15.24 -3.73
C SER A 390 4.14 15.92 -2.38
N ILE A 391 2.90 15.96 -1.88
CA ILE A 391 2.58 16.58 -0.59
C ILE A 391 3.11 15.78 0.62
N ASP A 392 3.33 14.47 0.46
CA ASP A 392 3.89 13.65 1.53
C ASP A 392 5.31 14.09 1.90
N ILE A 393 6.09 14.57 0.94
CA ILE A 393 7.48 14.98 1.16
C ILE A 393 7.58 16.16 2.14
N PRO A 394 6.97 17.34 1.86
CA PRO A 394 7.01 18.47 2.78
C PRO A 394 6.24 18.18 4.07
N ALA A 395 5.15 17.41 4.03
CA ALA A 395 4.41 17.07 5.24
C ALA A 395 5.23 16.19 6.20
N LYS A 396 5.92 15.17 5.69
CA LYS A 396 6.84 14.34 6.48
C LYS A 396 8.00 15.15 7.03
N LEU A 397 8.56 16.07 6.24
CA LEU A 397 9.64 16.96 6.70
C LEU A 397 9.16 17.87 7.84
N GLY A 398 8.00 18.51 7.66
CA GLY A 398 7.37 19.35 8.67
C GLY A 398 7.08 18.56 9.96
N SER A 399 6.65 17.30 9.84
CA SER A 399 6.45 16.41 10.98
C SER A 399 7.75 16.11 11.74
N ALA A 400 8.85 15.87 11.03
CA ALA A 400 10.16 15.57 11.62
C ALA A 400 10.71 16.77 12.40
N VAL A 401 10.57 17.97 11.82
CA VAL A 401 10.89 19.24 12.48
C VAL A 401 9.99 19.44 13.70
N GLY A 402 8.67 19.31 13.54
CA GLY A 402 7.69 19.47 14.63
C GLY A 402 7.97 18.54 15.82
N MET A 403 8.30 17.28 15.56
CA MET A 403 8.68 16.31 16.60
C MET A 403 9.91 16.75 17.40
N SER A 404 10.85 17.47 16.77
CA SER A 404 12.09 17.93 17.39
C SER A 404 11.89 19.20 18.24
N TYR A 405 11.01 20.11 17.82
CA TYR A 405 10.80 21.41 18.51
C TYR A 405 9.61 21.43 19.46
N ILE A 406 8.46 20.89 19.05
CA ILE A 406 7.16 21.01 19.75
C ILE A 406 6.84 19.72 20.54
N GLY A 407 7.57 18.65 20.25
CA GLY A 407 7.38 17.33 20.85
C GLY A 407 6.39 16.45 20.06
N ARG A 408 6.48 15.14 20.31
CA ARG A 408 5.84 14.11 19.49
C ARG A 408 4.32 14.07 19.64
N ARG A 409 3.83 14.17 20.88
CA ARG A 409 2.38 14.10 21.18
C ARG A 409 1.64 15.26 20.54
N THR A 410 2.18 16.47 20.65
CA THR A 410 1.59 17.68 20.08
C THR A 410 1.60 17.60 18.55
N THR A 411 2.73 17.22 17.94
CA THR A 411 2.83 17.07 16.48
C THR A 411 1.82 16.05 15.94
N GLN A 412 1.69 14.91 16.61
CA GLN A 412 0.72 13.88 16.26
C GLN A 412 -0.73 14.41 16.38
N ALA A 413 -1.09 15.04 17.49
CA ALA A 413 -2.42 15.61 17.69
C ALA A 413 -2.76 16.67 16.63
N SER A 414 -1.84 17.62 16.40
CA SER A 414 -2.01 18.67 15.40
C SER A 414 -2.18 18.11 13.99
N SER A 415 -1.42 17.08 13.62
CA SER A 415 -1.52 16.46 12.29
C SER A 415 -2.89 15.80 12.04
N VAL A 416 -3.42 15.07 13.02
CA VAL A 416 -4.72 14.39 12.89
C VAL A 416 -5.87 15.39 12.95
N ILE A 417 -5.79 16.41 13.82
CA ILE A 417 -6.80 17.48 13.90
C ILE A 417 -6.84 18.26 12.57
N LEU A 418 -5.68 18.65 12.03
CA LEU A 418 -5.61 19.37 10.77
C LEU A 418 -6.13 18.52 9.60
N ALA A 419 -5.80 17.23 9.57
CA ALA A 419 -6.36 16.29 8.59
C ALA A 419 -7.89 16.20 8.69
N GLY A 420 -8.43 16.04 9.91
CA GLY A 420 -9.86 15.98 10.16
C GLY A 420 -10.59 17.25 9.73
N LEU A 421 -10.05 18.42 10.09
CA LEU A 421 -10.59 19.72 9.67
C LEU A 421 -10.57 19.89 8.15
N ALA A 422 -9.49 19.50 7.47
CA ALA A 422 -9.41 19.56 6.01
C ALA A 422 -10.46 18.66 5.33
N ILE A 423 -10.66 17.43 5.83
CA ILE A 423 -11.66 16.50 5.31
C ILE A 423 -13.09 16.99 5.60
N LEU A 424 -13.35 17.51 6.80
CA LEU A 424 -14.65 18.09 7.15
C LEU A 424 -14.97 19.31 6.28
N ALA A 425 -14.02 20.23 6.12
CA ALA A 425 -14.18 21.38 5.24
C ALA A 425 -14.50 20.95 3.80
N ASN A 426 -13.85 19.89 3.32
CA ASN A 426 -14.08 19.33 1.98
C ASN A 426 -15.53 18.86 1.76
N THR A 427 -16.25 18.50 2.82
CA THR A 427 -17.67 18.07 2.74
C THR A 427 -18.59 19.22 2.37
N PHE A 428 -18.25 20.45 2.76
CA PHE A 428 -19.06 21.64 2.49
C PHE A 428 -18.76 22.29 1.13
N VAL A 429 -17.72 21.83 0.42
CA VAL A 429 -17.31 22.42 -0.86
C VAL A 429 -18.16 21.87 -2.00
N PRO A 430 -18.86 22.73 -2.78
CA PRO A 430 -19.66 22.28 -3.92
C PRO A 430 -18.81 21.67 -5.04
N GLN A 431 -19.40 20.78 -5.84
CA GLN A 431 -18.70 20.03 -6.89
C GLN A 431 -18.09 20.90 -8.01
N GLU A 432 -18.59 22.12 -8.16
CA GLU A 432 -18.10 23.08 -9.15
C GLU A 432 -16.70 23.61 -8.81
N LEU A 433 -16.36 23.71 -7.52
CA LEU A 433 -15.07 24.20 -7.04
C LEU A 433 -14.02 23.07 -6.95
N ARG A 434 -13.76 22.41 -8.08
CA ARG A 434 -12.88 21.23 -8.18
C ARG A 434 -11.47 21.47 -7.62
N THR A 435 -10.90 22.63 -7.88
CA THR A 435 -9.55 23.01 -7.40
C THR A 435 -9.49 23.09 -5.88
N LEU A 436 -10.50 23.71 -5.24
CA LEU A 436 -10.57 23.84 -3.79
C LEU A 436 -10.79 22.47 -3.12
N ARG A 437 -11.67 21.65 -3.69
CA ARG A 437 -11.91 20.28 -3.21
C ARG A 437 -10.63 19.44 -3.25
N THR A 438 -9.89 19.54 -4.36
CA THR A 438 -8.64 18.79 -4.54
C THR A 438 -7.55 19.32 -3.62
N SER A 439 -7.40 20.64 -3.45
CA SER A 439 -6.38 21.21 -2.56
C SER A 439 -6.59 20.83 -1.09
N LEU A 440 -7.85 20.85 -0.61
CA LEU A 440 -8.19 20.38 0.74
C LEU A 440 -7.91 18.89 0.93
N ALA A 441 -8.25 18.06 -0.06
CA ALA A 441 -7.95 16.63 0.00
C ALA A 441 -6.43 16.33 -0.02
N VAL A 442 -5.67 17.04 -0.84
CA VAL A 442 -4.20 16.95 -0.88
C VAL A 442 -3.61 17.37 0.47
N LEU A 443 -4.10 18.47 1.07
CA LEU A 443 -3.67 18.91 2.39
C LEU A 443 -3.99 17.87 3.48
N GLY A 444 -5.22 17.34 3.49
CA GLY A 444 -5.64 16.30 4.42
C GLY A 444 -4.79 15.03 4.30
N LYS A 445 -4.52 14.59 3.06
CA LYS A 445 -3.66 13.43 2.75
C LYS A 445 -2.23 13.65 3.23
N GLY A 446 -1.66 14.83 3.00
CA GLY A 446 -0.33 15.20 3.52
C GLY A 446 -0.28 15.17 5.05
N CYS A 447 -1.29 15.72 5.73
CA CYS A 447 -1.40 15.68 7.19
C CYS A 447 -1.49 14.25 7.75
N LEU A 448 -2.19 13.35 7.06
CA LEU A 448 -2.24 11.93 7.40
C LEU A 448 -0.89 11.24 7.18
N ALA A 449 -0.15 11.59 6.13
CA ALA A 449 1.21 11.08 5.90
C ALA A 449 2.20 11.53 6.99
N SER A 450 2.07 12.77 7.45
CA SER A 450 2.78 13.32 8.62
C SER A 450 2.44 12.53 9.89
N SER A 451 1.14 12.25 10.10
CA SER A 451 0.67 11.44 11.21
C SER A 451 1.27 10.03 11.20
N PHE A 452 1.30 9.36 10.04
CA PHE A 452 1.94 8.05 9.90
C PHE A 452 3.40 8.07 10.33
N ASN A 453 4.17 9.05 9.85
CA ASN A 453 5.58 9.18 10.19
C ASN A 453 5.79 9.33 11.71
N CYS A 454 4.96 10.15 12.35
CA CYS A 454 4.95 10.30 13.82
C CYS A 454 4.60 8.98 14.50
N LEU A 455 3.58 8.27 14.00
CA LEU A 455 3.11 7.00 14.57
C LEU A 455 4.16 5.91 14.55
N TYR A 456 4.90 5.75 13.44
CA TYR A 456 5.99 4.78 13.36
C TYR A 456 7.07 5.03 14.42
N LEU A 457 7.49 6.29 14.58
CA LEU A 457 8.49 6.66 15.58
C LEU A 457 7.96 6.56 17.00
N TYR A 458 6.73 7.01 17.25
CA TYR A 458 6.11 7.01 18.57
C TYR A 458 5.83 5.59 19.07
N THR A 459 5.37 4.70 18.19
CA THR A 459 5.18 3.26 18.47
C THR A 459 6.51 2.62 18.87
N GLY A 460 7.60 2.97 18.17
CA GLY A 460 8.93 2.50 18.50
C GLY A 460 9.52 3.02 19.81
N GLU A 461 8.94 4.03 20.44
CA GLU A 461 9.47 4.58 21.69
C GLU A 461 8.62 4.23 22.90
N LEU A 462 7.30 4.13 22.72
CA LEU A 462 6.40 3.75 23.82
C LEU A 462 6.44 2.27 24.16
N TYR A 463 6.69 1.39 23.17
CA TYR A 463 6.80 -0.02 23.47
C TYR A 463 8.18 -0.32 24.07
N PRO A 464 8.25 -0.79 25.33
CA PRO A 464 9.52 -1.17 25.95
C PRO A 464 10.23 -2.21 25.09
N THR A 465 11.57 -2.13 25.05
CA THR A 465 12.44 -2.97 24.22
C THR A 465 12.15 -4.46 24.35
N VAL A 466 11.66 -4.88 25.52
CA VAL A 466 11.23 -6.25 25.87
C VAL A 466 10.11 -6.78 24.96
N ILE A 467 9.22 -5.92 24.46
CA ILE A 467 8.07 -6.31 23.63
C ILE A 467 8.42 -6.39 22.14
N ARG A 468 9.55 -5.81 21.73
CA ARG A 468 10.07 -5.99 20.36
C ARG A 468 10.65 -7.39 20.11
N PHE A 469 10.90 -8.18 21.17
CA PHE A 469 11.48 -9.53 21.12
C PHE A 469 10.45 -10.67 21.16
N PHE A 470 9.16 -10.33 21.09
CA PHE A 470 8.07 -11.15 21.63
C PHE A 470 7.47 -12.17 20.66
N SER A 471 8.34 -12.94 20.03
CA SER A 471 7.98 -14.02 19.10
C SER A 471 8.96 -15.19 19.18
N THR A 472 9.80 -15.21 20.22
CA THR A 472 10.77 -16.29 20.48
C THR A 472 10.18 -17.49 21.24
N LEU A 473 8.87 -17.53 21.56
CA LEU A 473 8.26 -18.65 22.30
C LEU A 473 6.88 -19.09 21.74
N ALA A 474 6.83 -19.44 20.45
CA ALA A 474 5.68 -20.13 19.86
C ALA A 474 5.85 -21.66 19.90
N ASP A 475 5.97 -22.23 21.11
CA ASP A 475 5.98 -23.67 21.36
C ASP A 475 4.67 -24.18 22.01
N ARG A 476 3.55 -23.45 21.82
CA ARG A 476 2.22 -23.97 22.18
C ARG A 476 1.18 -23.74 21.08
N PRO A 477 0.33 -24.75 20.78
CA PRO A 477 -0.73 -24.62 19.79
C PRO A 477 -1.84 -23.72 20.36
N GLY A 478 -2.22 -22.67 19.63
CA GLY A 478 -3.54 -22.03 19.82
C GLY A 478 -3.64 -20.50 19.90
N TRP A 479 -2.55 -19.71 19.96
CA TRP A 479 -2.69 -18.27 20.27
C TRP A 479 -1.78 -17.31 19.48
N GLY A 480 -1.81 -17.43 18.14
CA GLY A 480 -1.11 -16.54 17.20
C GLY A 480 -1.80 -15.19 16.89
N TRP A 481 -2.99 -14.94 17.44
CA TRP A 481 -3.81 -13.77 17.10
C TRP A 481 -3.35 -12.46 17.73
N ALA A 482 -2.45 -12.50 18.72
CA ALA A 482 -2.05 -11.33 19.52
C ALA A 482 -0.63 -10.80 19.24
N ALA A 483 0.14 -11.45 18.37
CA ALA A 483 1.51 -11.03 18.01
C ALA A 483 1.62 -9.78 17.08
N PRO A 484 0.65 -9.44 16.21
CA PRO A 484 0.85 -8.35 15.25
C PRO A 484 0.55 -6.96 15.83
N TRP A 485 -0.23 -6.89 16.92
CA TRP A 485 -0.66 -5.64 17.59
C TRP A 485 0.51 -4.80 18.15
N LEU A 486 1.71 -5.38 18.17
CA LEU A 486 2.96 -4.80 18.69
C LEU A 486 3.98 -4.47 17.59
N ALA A 487 3.91 -5.17 16.45
CA ALA A 487 4.71 -4.85 15.28
C ALA A 487 4.11 -3.67 14.50
N TRP A 488 2.79 -3.52 14.58
CA TRP A 488 2.02 -2.37 14.13
C TRP A 488 0.98 -2.13 15.22
N GLY A 489 0.89 -0.93 15.78
CA GLY A 489 -0.42 -0.56 16.33
C GLY A 489 -1.41 -0.71 15.17
N ALA A 490 -2.39 -1.58 15.33
CA ALA A 490 -3.46 -1.79 14.37
C ALA A 490 -4.77 -1.68 15.15
#